data_AF-A0A352MCQ1-F1
#
_entry.id   AF-A0A352MCQ1-F1
#
_cell.length_a   1.000
_cell.length_b   1.000
_cell.length_c   1.000
_cell.angle_alpha   90.00
_cell.angle_beta   90.00
_cell.angle_gamma   90.00
#
_symmetry.space_group_name_H-M   'P 1'
#
loop_
_entity.id
_entity.type
_entity.pdbx_description
1 polymer ?
#
loop_
_entity_poly.entity_id
_entity_poly.type
_entity_poly.pdbx_seq_one_letter_code
_entity_poly.pdbx_strand_id
1 'polypeptide(L)'
;GSGKYRGIYLQGNDIIRPVFEEWLKPFTDMGATTITIRNTSGTDHLSFDAIGLPAFQFIQDEIEYDRGYHTVMDTYERLVMSDLRQNAIITASFAYNAAMRDSKLPGKPAIKQPANVQQNQRVPMMN
;
A
#
# COMPACT_ATOMS: atom_id res chain seq x y z
N GLY A 1 3.16 -7.91 -10.61
CA GLY A 1 3.56 -9.14 -11.32
C GLY A 1 2.55 -10.25 -11.07
N SER A 2 2.92 -11.52 -11.26
CA SER A 2 2.03 -12.68 -11.10
C SER A 2 2.20 -13.46 -9.79
N GLY A 3 3.21 -13.13 -8.97
CA GLY A 3 3.48 -13.81 -7.71
C GLY A 3 2.37 -13.66 -6.67
N LYS A 4 2.30 -14.58 -5.73
CA LYS A 4 1.30 -14.52 -4.66
C LYS A 4 1.57 -13.41 -3.65
N TYR A 5 0.52 -12.95 -2.99
CA TYR A 5 0.61 -12.03 -1.87
C TYR A 5 1.12 -12.73 -0.61
N ARG A 6 2.09 -12.09 0.03
CA ARG A 6 2.74 -12.52 1.28
C ARG A 6 2.33 -11.71 2.50
N GLY A 7 1.61 -10.62 2.29
CA GLY A 7 1.33 -9.67 3.33
C GLY A 7 1.00 -8.29 2.79
N ILE A 8 1.14 -7.26 3.62
CA ILE A 8 0.77 -5.88 3.28
C ILE A 8 1.75 -4.86 3.87
N TYR A 9 2.05 -3.82 3.09
CA TYR A 9 2.75 -2.62 3.56
C TYR A 9 1.75 -1.68 4.23
N LEU A 10 2.02 -1.26 5.46
CA LEU A 10 1.19 -0.28 6.18
C LEU A 10 1.45 1.16 5.73
N GLN A 11 2.41 1.37 4.83
CA GLN A 11 2.79 2.69 4.32
C GLN A 11 3.11 3.67 5.47
N GLY A 12 3.73 3.22 6.57
CA GLY A 12 4.02 4.05 7.75
C GLY A 12 2.83 4.34 8.68
N ASN A 13 1.65 3.81 8.40
CA ASN A 13 0.45 3.97 9.24
C ASN A 13 0.31 2.81 10.23
N ASP A 14 1.07 2.81 11.33
CA ASP A 14 1.03 1.69 12.28
C ASP A 14 -0.32 1.52 13.00
N ILE A 15 -1.15 2.56 13.04
CA ILE A 15 -2.47 2.56 13.69
C ILE A 15 -3.41 1.53 13.04
N ILE A 16 -3.24 1.25 11.73
CA ILE A 16 -4.05 0.26 11.01
C ILE A 16 -3.70 -1.19 11.36
N ARG A 17 -2.54 -1.44 11.99
CA ARG A 17 -1.98 -2.79 12.18
C ARG A 17 -2.99 -3.79 12.76
N PRO A 18 -3.72 -3.51 13.86
CA PRO A 18 -4.63 -4.49 14.45
C PRO A 18 -5.75 -4.91 13.48
N VAL A 19 -6.18 -4.00 12.61
CA VAL A 19 -7.21 -4.28 11.59
C VAL A 19 -6.68 -5.26 10.55
N PHE A 20 -5.46 -5.06 10.07
CA PHE A 20 -4.87 -5.93 9.05
C PHE A 20 -4.35 -7.25 9.62
N GLU A 21 -3.97 -7.30 10.90
CA GLU A 21 -3.71 -8.56 11.61
C GLU A 21 -4.97 -9.42 11.68
N GLU A 22 -6.10 -8.83 12.04
CA GLU A 22 -7.41 -9.50 12.03
C GLU A 22 -7.76 -10.01 10.63
N TRP A 23 -7.60 -9.17 9.60
CA TRP A 23 -8.00 -9.49 8.23
C TRP A 23 -7.09 -10.48 7.53
N LEU A 24 -5.79 -10.52 7.85
CA LEU A 24 -4.86 -11.49 7.26
C LEU A 24 -4.90 -12.85 7.95
N LYS A 25 -5.35 -12.92 9.21
CA LYS A 25 -5.36 -14.15 10.00
C LYS A 25 -5.90 -15.39 9.25
N PRO A 26 -7.03 -15.33 8.51
CA PRO A 26 -7.55 -16.49 7.78
C PRO A 26 -6.65 -17.00 6.64
N PHE A 27 -5.70 -16.19 6.18
CA PHE A 27 -4.82 -16.50 5.04
C PHE A 27 -3.42 -16.98 5.46
N THR A 28 -3.23 -17.31 6.74
CA THR A 28 -1.96 -17.79 7.28
C THR A 28 -1.49 -19.05 6.56
N ASP A 29 -2.40 -20.01 6.32
CA ASP A 29 -2.09 -21.27 5.63
C ASP A 29 -1.80 -21.07 4.13
N MET A 30 -2.20 -19.92 3.58
CA MET A 30 -1.85 -19.49 2.22
C MET A 30 -0.50 -18.76 2.17
N GLY A 31 0.14 -18.55 3.32
CA GLY A 31 1.44 -17.87 3.44
C GLY A 31 1.37 -16.35 3.31
N ALA A 32 0.20 -15.74 3.55
CA ALA A 32 0.01 -14.30 3.60
C ALA A 32 0.01 -13.79 5.05
N THR A 33 1.19 -13.64 5.64
CA THR A 33 1.37 -13.39 7.08
C THR A 33 2.11 -12.10 7.41
N THR A 34 2.77 -11.47 6.44
CA THR A 34 3.68 -10.36 6.71
C THR A 34 2.91 -9.05 6.84
N ILE A 35 3.13 -8.32 7.94
CA ILE A 35 2.59 -6.97 8.12
C ILE A 35 3.73 -6.04 8.49
N THR A 36 4.14 -5.19 7.55
CA THR A 36 5.32 -4.34 7.71
C THR A 36 4.95 -2.87 7.74
N ILE A 37 5.53 -2.12 8.69
CA ILE A 37 5.36 -0.66 8.77
C ILE A 37 6.02 0.07 7.59
N ARG A 38 6.88 -0.63 6.83
CA ARG A 38 7.64 -0.06 5.72
C ARG A 38 6.73 0.54 4.65
N ASN A 39 7.29 1.50 3.93
CA ASN A 39 6.71 2.04 2.71
C ASN A 39 7.05 1.16 1.52
N THR A 40 6.22 1.26 0.50
CA THR A 40 6.53 0.86 -0.87
C THR A 40 6.16 2.00 -1.82
N SER A 41 6.64 1.94 -3.05
CA SER A 41 6.42 2.97 -4.07
C SER A 41 6.23 2.36 -5.46
N GLY A 42 6.03 3.22 -6.47
CA GLY A 42 5.95 2.81 -7.86
C GLY A 42 4.55 2.40 -8.34
N THR A 43 3.50 2.68 -7.57
CA THR A 43 2.11 2.35 -7.91
C THR A 43 1.13 3.44 -7.42
N ASP A 44 -0.15 3.32 -7.80
CA ASP A 44 -1.15 4.39 -7.70
C ASP A 44 -1.61 4.72 -6.27
N HIS A 45 -1.43 3.83 -5.29
CA HIS A 45 -1.86 4.05 -3.90
C HIS A 45 -1.17 5.28 -3.27
N LEU A 46 0.02 5.62 -3.77
CA LEU A 46 0.76 6.80 -3.34
C LEU A 46 0.00 8.11 -3.52
N SER A 47 -0.81 8.22 -4.57
CA SER A 47 -1.61 9.42 -4.87
C SER A 47 -2.61 9.73 -3.74
N PHE A 48 -3.18 8.66 -3.16
CA PHE A 48 -4.12 8.74 -2.05
C PHE A 48 -3.38 8.97 -0.73
N ASP A 49 -2.28 8.25 -0.51
CA ASP A 49 -1.45 8.40 0.68
C ASP A 49 -0.91 9.83 0.82
N ALA A 50 -0.51 10.45 -0.29
CA ALA A 50 0.04 11.81 -0.35
C ALA A 50 -0.93 12.89 0.17
N ILE A 51 -2.24 12.65 0.07
CA ILE A 51 -3.28 13.55 0.58
C ILE A 51 -3.88 13.08 1.91
N GLY A 52 -3.24 12.09 2.55
CA GLY A 52 -3.63 11.56 3.86
C GLY A 52 -4.76 10.54 3.83
N LEU A 53 -5.18 10.05 2.66
CA LEU A 53 -6.16 8.96 2.58
C LEU A 53 -5.46 7.61 2.81
N PRO A 54 -6.03 6.71 3.64
CA PRO A 54 -5.46 5.38 3.84
C PRO A 54 -5.40 4.60 2.53
N ALA A 55 -4.18 4.28 2.08
CA ALA A 55 -3.95 3.53 0.86
C ALA A 55 -2.70 2.64 1.02
N PHE A 56 -2.80 1.42 0.53
CA PHE A 56 -1.86 0.34 0.86
C PHE A 56 -1.59 -0.52 -0.37
N GLN A 57 -0.47 -1.23 -0.33
CA GLN A 57 -0.10 -2.20 -1.35
C GLN A 57 0.27 -3.53 -0.70
N PHE A 58 -0.19 -4.63 -1.29
CA PHE A 58 0.20 -5.97 -0.87
C PHE A 58 1.68 -6.24 -1.20
N ILE A 59 2.34 -6.98 -0.31
CA ILE A 59 3.67 -7.54 -0.55
C ILE A 59 3.49 -8.72 -1.50
N GLN A 60 4.14 -8.69 -2.64
CA GLN A 60 4.04 -9.71 -3.68
C GLN A 60 5.37 -10.47 -3.81
N ASP A 61 5.32 -11.78 -4.02
CA ASP A 61 6.51 -12.52 -4.46
C ASP A 61 7.00 -11.94 -5.79
N GLU A 62 8.30 -11.68 -5.87
CA GLU A 62 8.92 -11.10 -7.07
C GLU A 62 8.87 -12.09 -8.25
N ILE A 63 8.97 -13.40 -7.99
CA ILE A 63 9.11 -14.45 -9.01
C ILE A 63 10.31 -14.14 -9.92
N GLU A 64 10.08 -13.47 -11.04
CA GLU A 64 11.09 -13.02 -12.01
C GLU A 64 10.82 -11.58 -12.46
N TYR A 65 10.20 -10.77 -11.57
CA TYR A 65 9.73 -9.42 -11.88
C TYR A 65 10.81 -8.59 -12.58
N ASP A 66 12.03 -8.57 -12.06
CA ASP A 66 13.14 -7.78 -12.60
C ASP A 66 13.61 -8.21 -14.00
N ARG A 67 13.22 -9.41 -14.48
CA ARG A 67 13.57 -9.91 -15.81
C ARG A 67 12.47 -9.69 -16.84
N GLY A 68 11.21 -9.67 -16.41
CA GLY A 68 10.05 -9.57 -17.29
C GLY A 68 9.41 -8.19 -17.35
N TYR A 69 9.45 -7.45 -16.24
CA TYR A 69 8.79 -6.15 -16.09
C TYR A 69 9.27 -5.15 -17.13
N HIS A 70 8.32 -4.47 -17.80
CA HIS A 70 8.60 -3.48 -18.86
C HIS A 70 9.42 -4.03 -20.03
N THR A 71 9.34 -5.33 -20.31
CA THR A 71 9.95 -5.94 -21.49
C THR A 71 8.90 -6.64 -22.35
N VAL A 72 9.30 -7.06 -23.55
CA VAL A 72 8.46 -7.92 -24.41
C VAL A 72 8.18 -9.30 -23.82
N MET A 73 8.83 -9.66 -22.69
CA MET A 73 8.56 -10.90 -21.97
C MET A 73 7.37 -10.79 -21.01
N ASP A 74 6.79 -9.61 -20.78
CA ASP A 74 5.57 -9.44 -19.97
C ASP A 74 4.35 -9.95 -20.74
N THR A 75 4.13 -11.27 -20.65
CA THR A 75 3.21 -12.03 -21.51
C THR A 75 2.30 -12.92 -20.66
N TYR A 76 1.15 -13.28 -21.22
CA TYR A 76 0.12 -14.08 -20.54
C TYR A 76 0.67 -15.44 -20.07
N GLU A 77 1.58 -16.04 -20.84
CA GLU A 77 2.17 -17.35 -20.57
C GLU A 77 3.01 -17.37 -19.27
N ARG A 78 3.40 -16.21 -18.75
CA ARG A 78 4.19 -16.09 -17.51
C ARG A 78 3.31 -15.88 -16.26
N LEU A 79 1.99 -15.89 -16.42
CA LEU A 79 1.08 -15.81 -15.29
C LEU A 79 1.09 -17.11 -14.48
N VAL A 80 1.28 -16.99 -13.16
CA VAL A 80 1.14 -18.10 -12.22
C VAL A 80 -0.32 -18.14 -11.74
N MET A 81 -1.16 -18.91 -12.41
CA MET A 81 -2.63 -18.89 -12.19
C MET A 81 -3.05 -19.32 -10.78
N SER A 82 -2.26 -20.15 -10.08
CA SER A 82 -2.50 -20.46 -8.66
C SER A 82 -2.37 -19.23 -7.77
N ASP A 83 -1.33 -18.42 -8.02
CA ASP A 83 -0.99 -17.25 -7.23
C ASP A 83 -1.97 -16.11 -7.49
N LEU A 84 -2.38 -15.93 -8.75
CA LEU A 84 -3.44 -14.97 -9.09
C LEU A 84 -4.77 -15.30 -8.41
N ARG A 85 -5.14 -16.58 -8.29
CA ARG A 85 -6.35 -16.98 -7.55
C ARG A 85 -6.24 -16.64 -6.07
N GLN A 86 -5.09 -16.90 -5.44
CA GLN A 86 -4.84 -16.48 -4.06
C GLN A 86 -4.95 -14.97 -3.89
N ASN A 87 -4.36 -14.19 -4.81
CA ASN A 87 -4.42 -12.73 -4.79
C ASN A 87 -5.85 -12.23 -4.89
N ALA A 88 -6.65 -12.80 -5.81
CA ALA A 88 -8.05 -12.45 -5.97
C ALA A 88 -8.87 -12.70 -4.69
N ILE A 89 -8.65 -13.83 -4.02
CA ILE A 89 -9.31 -14.15 -2.75
C ILE A 89 -8.98 -13.10 -1.69
N ILE A 90 -7.68 -12.82 -1.48
CA ILE A 90 -7.23 -11.89 -0.44
C ILE A 90 -7.72 -10.46 -0.73
N THR A 91 -7.59 -9.99 -1.97
CA THR A 91 -8.09 -8.66 -2.36
C THR A 91 -9.60 -8.54 -2.16
N ALA A 92 -10.36 -9.55 -2.60
CA ALA A 92 -11.81 -9.54 -2.43
C ALA A 92 -12.22 -9.51 -0.95
N SER A 93 -11.56 -10.29 -0.10
CA SER A 93 -11.81 -10.28 1.34
C SER A 93 -11.47 -8.93 1.98
N PHE A 94 -10.35 -8.31 1.62
CA PHE A 94 -9.99 -6.96 2.09
C PHE A 94 -11.00 -5.91 1.65
N ALA A 95 -11.41 -5.92 0.38
CA ALA A 95 -12.40 -5.00 -0.15
C ALA A 95 -13.76 -5.19 0.54
N TYR A 96 -14.19 -6.43 0.74
CA TYR A 96 -15.43 -6.76 1.45
C TYR A 96 -15.39 -6.27 2.90
N ASN A 97 -14.33 -6.59 3.64
CA ASN A 97 -14.21 -6.17 5.04
C ASN A 97 -14.13 -4.64 5.18
N ALA A 98 -13.51 -3.95 4.22
CA ALA A 98 -13.49 -2.49 4.20
C ALA A 98 -14.87 -1.89 3.91
N ALA A 99 -15.63 -2.48 2.99
CA ALA A 99 -16.98 -2.04 2.65
C ALA A 99 -17.99 -2.29 3.76
N MET A 100 -17.82 -3.37 4.54
CA MET A 100 -18.74 -3.78 5.61
C MET A 100 -18.39 -3.20 6.98
N ARG A 101 -17.28 -2.47 7.11
CA ARG A 101 -16.87 -1.87 8.38
C ARG A 101 -17.72 -0.64 8.69
N ASP A 102 -18.26 -0.55 9.91
CA ASP A 102 -19.01 0.63 10.36
C ASP A 102 -18.13 1.87 10.51
N SER A 103 -16.85 1.66 10.84
CA SER A 103 -15.87 2.72 11.03
C SER A 103 -14.90 2.82 9.85
N LYS A 104 -14.52 4.06 9.52
CA LYS A 104 -13.47 4.32 8.53
C LYS A 104 -12.14 3.72 8.98
N LEU A 105 -11.33 3.27 8.03
CA LEU A 105 -9.96 2.87 8.32
C LEU A 105 -9.18 4.06 8.90
N PRO A 106 -8.42 3.88 9.99
CA PRO A 106 -7.59 4.93 10.55
C PRO A 106 -6.56 5.41 9.52
N GLY A 107 -6.52 6.71 9.29
CA GLY A 107 -5.46 7.37 8.54
C GLY A 107 -4.24 7.68 9.40
N LYS A 108 -3.16 8.10 8.74
CA LYS A 108 -1.98 8.63 9.43
C LYS A 108 -2.37 9.86 10.25
N PRO A 109 -1.69 10.12 11.39
CA PRO A 109 -1.83 11.39 12.09
C PRO A 109 -1.60 12.55 11.10
N ALA A 110 -2.46 13.56 11.14
CA ALA A 110 -2.32 14.73 10.29
C ALA A 110 -0.92 15.33 10.48
N ILE A 111 -0.15 15.41 9.39
CA ILE A 111 1.05 16.23 9.36
C ILE A 111 0.54 17.66 9.56
N LYS A 112 0.79 18.27 10.73
CA LYS A 112 0.59 19.71 10.87
C LYS A 112 1.37 20.35 9.73
N GLN A 113 0.67 21.05 8.83
CA GLN A 113 1.37 21.86 7.83
C GLN A 113 2.40 22.70 8.59
N PRO A 114 3.67 22.75 8.14
CA PRO A 114 4.59 23.72 8.71
C PRO A 114 3.89 25.07 8.62
N ALA A 115 3.77 25.76 9.76
CA ALA A 115 3.13 27.06 9.83
C ALA A 115 3.69 27.90 8.67
N ASN A 116 2.80 28.50 7.88
CA ASN A 116 3.17 29.42 6.81
C ASN A 116 4.21 30.40 7.38
N VAL A 117 5.49 30.19 7.05
CA VAL A 117 6.53 31.15 7.39
C VAL A 117 6.22 32.32 6.48
N GLN A 118 5.51 33.33 7.01
CA GLN A 118 5.27 34.57 6.30
C GLN A 118 6.64 35.07 5.82
N GLN A 119 6.85 35.06 4.51
CA GLN A 119 7.99 35.73 3.88
C GLN A 119 7.79 37.25 4.01
N ASN A 120 7.86 37.76 5.23
CA ASN A 120 7.87 39.18 5.53
C ASN A 120 9.28 39.57 5.95
N GLN A 121 10.08 39.96 4.97
CA GLN A 121 11.08 41.03 5.07
C GLN A 121 11.70 41.28 3.69
N ARG A 122 11.02 42.08 2.85
CA ARG A 122 11.74 42.86 1.84
C ARG A 122 12.43 43.99 2.60
N VAL A 123 13.74 43.85 2.80
CA VAL A 123 14.58 44.93 3.32
C VAL A 123 14.57 46.07 2.30
N PRO A 124 14.20 47.31 2.65
CA PRO A 124 14.24 48.41 1.70
C PRO A 124 15.72 48.73 1.38
N MET A 125 16.08 48.72 0.10
CA MET A 125 17.36 49.27 -0.33
C MET A 125 17.35 50.78 -0.10
N MET A 126 18.29 51.26 0.71
CA MET A 126 18.56 52.69 0.87
C MET A 126 19.30 53.18 -0.38
N ASN A 127 18.84 54.31 -0.93
CA ASN A 127 19.50 55.06 -2.01
C ASN A 127 20.77 55.75 -1.52
#